data_AF-A0A133VD87-F1
#
_entry.id   AF-A0A133VD87-F1
#
_cell.length_a   1.000
_cell.length_b   1.000
_cell.length_c   1.000
_cell.angle_alpha   90.00
_cell.angle_beta   90.00
_cell.angle_gamma   90.00
#
_symmetry.space_group_name_H-M   'P 1'
#
loop_
_entity.id
_entity.type
_entity.pdbx_description
1 polymer ?
#
loop_
_entity_poly.entity_id
_entity_poly.type
_entity_poly.pdbx_seq_one_letter_code
_entity_poly.pdbx_strand_id
1 'polypeptide(L)' 'MNFIFIISLAILALVILWIQRDAQRRGIERKVYWLWLFLIIPAFLFLRIIGVGIVLIAYYLSSRRFGGE' A
#
# COMPACT_ATOMS: atom_id res chain seq x y z
N MET A 1 21.50 -12.20 -9.50
CA MET A 1 20.39 -11.30 -9.09
C MET A 1 19.98 -11.66 -7.67
N ASN A 2 19.88 -10.68 -6.76
CA ASN A 2 19.53 -10.94 -5.36
C ASN A 2 18.08 -11.45 -5.26
N PHE A 3 17.91 -12.72 -4.91
CA PHE A 3 16.60 -13.37 -4.74
C PHE A 3 15.67 -12.59 -3.77
N ILE A 4 16.26 -12.02 -2.72
CA ILE A 4 15.58 -11.15 -1.74
C ILE A 4 14.97 -9.91 -2.40
N PHE A 5 15.63 -9.35 -3.42
CA PHE A 5 15.16 -8.17 -4.13
C PHE A 5 13.93 -8.48 -4.97
N ILE A 6 13.91 -9.64 -5.64
CA ILE A 6 12.78 -10.13 -6.44
C ILE A 6 11.56 -10.36 -5.53
N ILE A 7 11.73 -11.02 -4.39
CA ILE A 7 10.65 -11.23 -3.42
C ILE A 7 10.10 -9.90 -2.89
N SER A 8 10.99 -8.96 -2.59
CA SER A 8 10.59 -7.63 -2.09
C SER A 8 9.76 -6.86 -3.12
N LEU A 9 10.14 -6.93 -4.40
CA LEU A 9 9.39 -6.36 -5.52
C LEU A 9 8.03 -7.04 -5.71
N ALA A 10 7.96 -8.37 -5.59
CA ALA A 10 6.71 -9.10 -5.68
C ALA A 10 5.74 -8.73 -4.55
N ILE A 11 6.25 -8.58 -3.32
CA ILE A 11 5.45 -8.11 -2.16
C ILE A 11 4.93 -6.70 -2.41
N LEU A 12 5.77 -5.78 -2.89
CA LEU A 12 5.35 -4.42 -3.21
C LEU A 12 4.22 -4.40 -4.25
N ALA A 13 4.36 -5.18 -5.32
CA ALA A 13 3.34 -5.31 -6.36
C ALA A 13 2.03 -5.88 -5.81
N LEU A 14 2.08 -6.92 -4.99
CA LEU A 14 0.90 -7.51 -4.32
C LEU A 14 0.19 -6.49 -3.45
N VAL A 15 0.94 -5.69 -2.70
CA VAL A 15 0.37 -4.65 -1.83
C VAL A 15 -0.30 -3.55 -2.64
N ILE A 16 0.33 -3.10 -3.73
CA ILE A 16 -0.26 -2.09 -4.62
C ILE A 16 -1.57 -2.59 -5.22
N LEU A 17 -1.60 -3.84 -5.70
CA LEU A 17 -2.82 -4.46 -6.23
C LEU A 17 -3.89 -4.60 -5.16
N TRP A 18 -3.51 -4.94 -3.92
CA TRP A 18 -4.43 -5.06 -2.80
C TRP A 18 -5.06 -3.71 -2.44
N ILE A 19 -4.25 -2.65 -2.33
CA ILE A 19 -4.71 -1.28 -2.08
C ILE A 19 -5.65 -0.82 -3.21
N GLN A 20 -5.30 -1.08 -4.47
CA GLN A 20 -6.14 -0.72 -5.61
C GLN A 20 -7.49 -1.42 -5.56
N ARG A 21 -7.51 -2.73 -5.27
CA ARG A 21 -8.74 -3.52 -5.18
C ARG A 21 -9.60 -3.11 -3.99
N ASP A 22 -9.00 -2.83 -2.84
CA ASP A 22 -9.70 -2.36 -1.65
C ASP A 22 -10.28 -0.94 -1.86
N ALA A 23 -9.50 -0.02 -2.45
CA ALA A 23 -9.96 1.32 -2.79
C ALA A 23 -11.15 1.31 -3.75
N GLN A 24 -11.13 0.45 -4.77
CA GLN A 24 -12.26 0.28 -5.69
C GLN A 24 -13.50 -0.31 -5.00
N ARG A 25 -13.32 -1.28 -4.11
CA ARG A 25 -14.43 -1.90 -3.37
C ARG A 25 -15.10 -0.96 -2.38
N ARG A 26 -14.32 -0.09 -1.75
CA ARG A 26 -14.78 0.85 -0.72
C ARG A 26 -15.17 2.23 -1.27
N GLY A 27 -15.09 2.43 -2.59
CA GLY A 27 -15.37 3.74 -3.20
C GLY A 27 -14.41 4.85 -2.74
N ILE A 28 -13.18 4.49 -2.32
CA ILE A 28 -12.21 5.47 -1.81
C ILE A 28 -11.89 6.47 -2.92
N GLU A 29 -11.92 7.76 -2.58
CA GLU A 29 -11.57 8.82 -3.52
C GLU A 29 -10.21 8.58 -4.17
N ARG A 30 -10.14 8.82 -5.48
CA ARG A 30 -8.91 8.67 -6.27
C ARG A 30 -7.73 9.43 -5.68
N LYS A 31 -7.96 10.59 -5.05
CA LYS A 31 -6.93 11.40 -4.37
C LYS A 31 -6.30 10.65 -3.19
N VAL A 32 -7.12 10.02 -2.35
CA VAL A 32 -6.67 9.26 -1.18
C VAL A 32 -5.88 8.03 -1.63
N TYR A 33 -6.33 7.33 -2.67
CA TYR A 33 -5.58 6.23 -3.29
C TYR A 33 -4.17 6.65 -3.75
N TRP A 34 -4.05 7.76 -4.49
CA TRP A 34 -2.75 8.26 -4.96
C TRP A 34 -1.83 8.67 -3.81
N LEU A 35 -2.36 9.23 -2.73
CA LEU A 35 -1.59 9.57 -1.54
C LEU A 35 -0.93 8.31 -0.93
N TRP A 36 -1.69 7.23 -0.79
CA TRP A 36 -1.18 5.97 -0.24
C TRP A 36 -0.16 5.30 -1.16
N LEU A 37 -0.37 5.36 -2.47
CA LEU A 37 0.59 4.87 -3.45
C LEU A 37 1.89 5.67 -3.43
N PHE A 38 1.80 6.99 -3.24
CA PHE A 38 2.96 7.86 -3.13
C PHE A 38 3.73 7.63 -1.82
N LEU A 39 3.05 7.28 -0.74
CA LEU A 39 3.67 6.94 0.56
C LEU A 39 4.35 5.57 0.57
N ILE A 40 3.84 4.59 -0.19
CA ILE A 40 4.36 3.22 -0.12
C ILE A 40 5.71 3.04 -0.81
N ILE A 41 5.98 3.82 -1.86
CA ILE A 41 7.24 3.80 -2.60
C ILE A 41 8.43 4.23 -1.72
N PRO A 42 8.43 5.41 -1.07
CA PRO A 42 9.51 5.79 -0.16
C PRO A 42 9.57 4.88 1.07
N ALA A 43 8.43 4.44 1.61
CA ALA A 43 8.44 3.49 2.73
C ALA A 43 9.16 2.18 2.36
N PHE A 44 8.94 1.67 1.15
CA PHE A 44 9.67 0.51 0.64
C PHE A 44 11.16 0.78 0.40
N LEU A 45 11.52 1.95 -0.14
CA LEU A 45 12.93 2.28 -0.41
C LEU A 45 13.76 2.45 0.87
N PHE A 46 13.22 3.12 1.89
CA PHE A 46 13.94 3.42 3.13
C PHE A 46 13.86 2.31 4.19
N LEU A 47 12.69 1.69 4.35
CA LEU A 47 12.40 0.74 5.44
C LEU A 47 12.07 -0.67 4.94
N ARG A 48 12.11 -0.90 3.62
CA ARG A 48 11.80 -2.19 2.98
C ARG A 48 10.45 -2.75 3.44
N ILE A 49 10.42 -4.03 3.81
CA ILE A 49 9.23 -4.75 4.28
C ILE A 49 8.60 -4.09 5.51
N ILE A 50 9.40 -3.54 6.42
CA ILE A 50 8.90 -2.90 7.64
C ILE A 50 8.10 -1.65 7.27
N GLY A 51 8.63 -0.84 6.35
CA GLY A 51 7.95 0.35 5.85
C GLY A 51 6.63 0.02 5.17
N VAL A 52 6.63 -1.01 4.31
CA VAL A 52 5.40 -1.51 3.68
C VAL A 52 4.35 -1.89 4.72
N GLY A 53 4.74 -2.63 5.77
CA GLY A 53 3.84 -3.02 6.85
C GLY A 53 3.19 -1.83 7.57
N ILE A 54 3.98 -0.79 7.89
CA ILE A 54 3.47 0.44 8.52
C ILE A 54 2.45 1.14 7.62
N VAL A 55 2.79 1.33 6.34
CA VAL A 55 1.88 1.97 5.37
C VAL A 55 0.61 1.16 5.19
N LEU A 56 0.69 -0.17 5.21
CA LEU A 56 -0.46 -1.06 5.09
C LEU A 56 -1.42 -0.92 6.28
N ILE A 57 -0.89 -0.88 7.50
CA ILE A 57 -1.69 -0.70 8.73
C ILE A 57 -2.34 0.69 8.72
N ALA A 58 -1.57 1.72 8.39
CA ALA A 58 -2.08 3.09 8.32
C ALA A 58 -3.15 3.23 7.23
N TYR A 59 -2.93 2.61 6.05
CA TYR A 59 -3.93 2.52 4.98
C TYR A 59 -5.18 1.80 5.45
N TYR A 60 -5.03 0.66 6.14
CA TYR A 60 -6.17 -0.11 6.62
C TYR A 60 -7.05 0.69 7.60
N LEU A 61 -6.44 1.38 8.56
CA LEU A 61 -7.15 2.26 9.49
C LEU A 61 -7.85 3.41 8.75
N SER A 62 -7.17 4.00 7.76
CA SER A 62 -7.72 5.07 6.93
C SER A 62 -8.89 4.58 6.07
N SER A 63 -8.75 3.42 5.40
CA SER A 63 -9.79 2.82 4.55
C SER A 63 -11.08 2.51 5.32
N ARG A 64 -10.98 2.19 6.62
CA ARG A 64 -12.15 2.01 7.50
C ARG A 64 -12.82 3.33 7.85
N ARG A 65 -12.05 4.42 7.94
CA ARG A 65 -12.57 5.76 8.25
C ARG A 65 -13.19 6.46 7.04
N PHE A 66 -12.64 6.24 5.85
CA PHE A 66 -13.11 6.85 4.60
C PHE A 66 -14.06 5.98 3.79
N GLY A 67 -14.04 4.66 3.97
CA GLY A 67 -14.92 3.71 3.28
C GLY A 67 -15.97 3.08 4.19
N GLY A 68 -16.33 3.76 5.29
CA GLY A 68 -17.41 3.38 6.19
C GLY A 68 -18.63 4.24 5.92
N GLU A 69 -19.40 3.85 4.91
CA GLU A 69 -20.85 4.03 4.89
C GLU A 69 -21.50 2.75 5.45
#